data_AF-A0A920STS9-F1
#
_entry.id   AF-A0A920STS9-F1
#
_cell.length_a   1.000
_cell.length_b   1.000
_cell.length_c   1.000
_cell.angle_alpha   90.00
_cell.angle_beta   90.00
_cell.angle_gamma   90.00
#
_symmetry.space_group_name_H-M   'P 1'
#
loop_
_entity.id
_entity.type
_entity.pdbx_description
1 polymer ?
#
loop_
_entity_poly.entity_id
_entity_poly.type
_entity_poly.pdbx_seq_one_letter_code
_entity_poly.pdbx_strand_id
1 'polypeptide(L)' 'MTLMNGAPPIPPPVNEPILTYAPGTLERAELKIELEAQSATVVDIPLVIGGKGD' A
#
# COMPACT_ATOMS: atom_id res chain seq x y z
N MET A 1 33.25 -7.14 -3.59
CA MET A 1 32.24 -6.18 -3.11
C MET A 1 32.19 -5.06 -4.14
N THR A 2 31.21 -5.11 -5.06
CA THR A 2 31.11 -4.11 -6.13
C THR A 2 30.43 -2.87 -5.58
N LEU A 3 31.20 -1.77 -5.47
CA LEU A 3 30.66 -0.46 -5.14
C LEU A 3 29.81 0.02 -6.33
N MET A 4 28.54 0.34 -6.10
CA MET A 4 27.72 1.06 -7.07
C MET A 4 28.27 2.49 -7.19
N ASN A 5 28.85 2.81 -8.35
CA ASN A 5 29.30 4.16 -8.71
C ASN A 5 28.31 4.81 -9.68
N GLY A 6 27.28 5.49 -9.16
CA GLY A 6 26.34 6.27 -9.96
C GLY A 6 25.23 6.91 -9.13
N ALA A 7 24.76 8.10 -9.54
CA ALA A 7 23.57 8.76 -9.00
C ALA A 7 22.43 8.63 -10.03
N PRO A 8 21.68 7.51 -10.05
CA PRO A 8 20.60 7.33 -11.01
C PRO A 8 19.56 8.44 -10.85
N PRO A 9 19.03 9.00 -11.95
CA PRO A 9 18.01 10.03 -11.87
C PRO A 9 16.74 9.47 -11.22
N ILE A 10 16.17 10.23 -10.29
CA ILE A 10 14.87 9.93 -9.70
C ILE A 10 13.81 10.16 -10.79
N PRO A 11 12.87 9.22 -11.02
CA PRO A 11 11.80 9.44 -11.99
C PRO A 11 10.97 10.67 -11.59
N PRO A 12 10.55 11.51 -12.55
CA PRO A 12 9.68 12.63 -12.24
C PRO A 12 8.36 12.12 -11.65
N PRO A 13 7.80 12.78 -10.63
CA PRO A 13 6.53 12.37 -10.04
C PRO A 13 5.41 12.52 -11.07
N VAL A 14 4.50 11.55 -11.12
CA VAL A 14 3.26 11.59 -11.90
C VAL A 14 2.10 11.25 -10.97
N ASN A 15 0.91 11.80 -11.26
CA ASN A 15 -0.28 11.47 -10.49
C ASN A 15 -0.67 10.00 -10.74
N GLU A 16 -1.02 9.30 -9.67
CA GLU A 16 -1.61 7.96 -9.78
C GLU A 16 -3.01 8.04 -10.41
N PRO A 17 -3.39 7.13 -11.33
CA PRO A 17 -4.74 7.10 -11.89
C PRO A 17 -5.82 6.86 -10.83
N ILE A 18 -6.96 7.53 -10.98
CA ILE A 18 -8.14 7.27 -10.16
C ILE A 18 -8.86 6.06 -10.74
N LEU A 19 -9.02 5.01 -9.93
CA LEU A 19 -9.80 3.83 -10.32
C LEU A 19 -11.31 4.10 -10.21
N THR A 20 -12.10 3.45 -11.06
CA THR A 20 -13.55 3.72 -11.15
C THR A 20 -14.38 2.98 -10.11
N TYR A 21 -13.95 1.78 -9.72
CA TYR A 21 -14.72 0.87 -8.86
C TYR A 21 -16.15 0.63 -9.37
N ALA A 22 -16.33 0.67 -10.69
CA ALA A 22 -17.62 0.42 -11.32
C ALA A 22 -18.10 -1.03 -11.05
N PRO A 23 -19.41 -1.31 -11.16
CA PRO A 23 -19.90 -2.67 -10.98
C PRO A 23 -19.20 -3.66 -11.93
N GLY A 24 -18.71 -4.78 -11.38
CA GLY A 24 -18.05 -5.84 -12.15
C GLY A 24 -16.54 -5.65 -12.39
N THR A 25 -15.95 -4.54 -11.95
CA THR A 25 -14.49 -4.34 -12.07
C THR A 25 -13.73 -5.14 -11.02
N LEU A 26 -12.47 -5.48 -11.33
CA LEU A 26 -11.61 -6.25 -10.44
C LEU A 26 -11.29 -5.47 -9.17
N GLU A 27 -10.97 -4.18 -9.30
CA GLU A 27 -10.62 -3.34 -8.14
C GLU A 27 -11.78 -3.21 -7.14
N ARG A 28 -13.04 -3.29 -7.61
CA ARG A 28 -14.21 -3.30 -6.73
C ARG A 28 -14.36 -4.64 -6.01
N ALA A 29 -14.02 -5.75 -6.66
CA ALA A 29 -14.05 -7.07 -6.05
C ALA A 29 -12.97 -7.18 -4.97
N GLU A 30 -11.74 -6.77 -5.27
CA GLU A 30 -10.62 -6.75 -4.32
C GLU A 30 -10.92 -5.87 -3.11
N LEU A 31 -11.46 -4.66 -3.33
CA LEU A 31 -11.86 -3.77 -2.25
C LEU A 31 -12.88 -4.42 -1.30
N LYS A 32 -13.88 -5.12 -1.84
CA LYS A 32 -14.90 -5.78 -1.01
C LYS A 32 -14.31 -6.91 -0.18
N ILE A 33 -13.45 -7.74 -0.78
CA ILE A 33 -12.77 -8.83 -0.09
C ILE A 33 -11.96 -8.30 1.09
N GLU A 34 -11.21 -7.22 0.88
CA GLU A 34 -10.40 -6.62 1.94
C GLU A 34 -11.25 -5.98 3.03
N LEU A 35 -12.34 -5.28 2.67
CA LEU A 35 -13.26 -4.71 3.66
C LEU A 35 -13.88 -5.78 4.54
N GLU A 36 -14.29 -6.91 3.96
CA GLU A 36 -14.80 -8.06 4.72
C GLU A 36 -13.74 -8.61 5.66
N ALA A 37 -12.51 -8.83 5.17
CA ALA A 37 -11.39 -9.33 5.97
C ALA A 37 -11.03 -8.41 7.15
N GLN A 38 -10.94 -7.10 6.90
CA GLN A 38 -10.62 -6.12 7.94
C GLN A 38 -11.76 -5.98 8.95
N SER A 39 -13.02 -5.98 8.50
CA SER A 39 -14.16 -5.86 9.41
C SER A 39 -14.32 -7.05 10.36
N ALA A 40 -13.87 -8.23 9.94
CA ALA A 40 -13.89 -9.45 10.75
C ALA A 40 -12.71 -9.54 11.74
N THR A 41 -11.70 -8.68 11.58
CA THR A 41 -10.45 -8.77 12.33
C THR A 41 -10.32 -7.56 13.27
N VAL A 42 -10.24 -7.82 14.57
CA VAL A 42 -9.83 -6.78 15.54
C VAL A 42 -8.35 -6.94 15.80
N VAL A 43 -7.58 -5.91 15.45
CA VAL A 43 -6.13 -5.83 15.72
C VAL A 43 -5.84 -4.79 16.79
N ASP A 44 -4.77 -5.00 17.55
CA ASP A 44 -4.20 -3.92 18.36
C ASP A 44 -3.51 -2.91 17.44
N ILE A 45 -3.58 -1.62 17.80
CA ILE A 45 -2.94 -0.52 17.06
C ILE A 45 -1.82 0.02 17.93
N PRO A 46 -0.61 -0.57 17.84
CA PRO A 46 0.48 -0.23 18.75
C PRO A 46 1.09 1.13 18.40
N LEU A 47 1.70 1.74 19.41
CA LEU A 47 2.61 2.86 19.20
C LEU A 47 3.92 2.33 18.63
N VAL A 48 4.32 2.79 17.44
CA VAL A 48 5.59 2.39 16.83
C VAL A 48 6.65 3.48 17.04
N ILE A 49 7.58 3.27 17.99
CA ILE A 49 8.70 4.19 18.28
C ILE A 49 10.02 3.51 17.93
N GLY A 50 10.82 4.16 17.08
CA GLY A 50 12.13 3.63 16.67
C GLY A 50 12.05 2.28 15.94
N GLY A 51 10.92 1.97 15.30
CA GLY A 51 10.68 0.70 14.60
C GLY A 51 10.25 -0.46 15.50
N LYS A 52 9.95 -0.21 16.77
CA LYS A 52 9.38 -1.21 17.69
C LYS A 52 7.96 -0.82 18.06
N GLY A 53 7.04 -1.78 17.94
CA GLY A 53 5.71 -1.68 18.53
C GLY A 53 5.74 -2.24 19.95
N ASP A 54 4.99 -1.60 20.84
CA ASP A 54 4.65 -2.16 22.16
C ASP A 54 3.55 -3.23 22.06
#